data_AF-A0A3M9N9S0-F1
#
_entry.id   AF-A0A3M9N9S0-F1
#
_cell.length_a   1.000
_cell.length_b   1.000
_cell.length_c   1.000
_cell.angle_alpha   90.00
_cell.angle_beta   90.00
_cell.angle_gamma   90.00
#
_symmetry.space_group_name_H-M   'P 1'
#
loop_
_entity.id
_entity.type
_entity.pdbx_description
1 polymer ?
#
loop_
_entity_poly.entity_id
_entity_poly.type
_entity_poly.pdbx_seq_one_letter_code
_entity_poly.pdbx_strand_id
1 'polypeptide(L)'
;MDQHLNKKIDEALQSLEGIAKATPRTFFFTRLEARMQREKSKWEIISSFVLRPAILFAGICFILVINVAVILTSSSLNNPALQQNNEISAADEYNSVSAPLYEYVNATP
;
A
#
# COMPACT_ATOMS: atom_id res chain seq x y z
N MET A 1 21.05 -65.11 19.01
CA MET A 1 20.48 -63.93 18.31
C MET A 1 21.04 -62.62 18.89
N ASP A 2 21.34 -62.60 20.19
CA ASP A 2 21.67 -61.41 20.97
C ASP A 2 23.06 -60.80 20.66
N GLN A 3 24.02 -61.61 20.22
CA GLN A 3 25.36 -61.12 19.84
C GLN A 3 25.33 -60.20 18.62
N HIS A 4 24.45 -60.46 17.64
CA HIS A 4 24.31 -59.62 16.46
C HIS A 4 23.67 -58.26 16.79
N LEU A 5 22.76 -58.23 17.77
CA LEU A 5 22.12 -57.01 18.23
C LEU A 5 23.10 -56.13 18.98
N ASN A 6 23.87 -56.69 19.91
CA ASN A 6 24.92 -55.96 20.64
C ASN A 6 25.97 -55.37 19.70
N LYS A 7 26.40 -56.14 18.68
CA LYS A 7 27.36 -55.65 17.69
C LYS A 7 26.84 -54.44 16.90
N LYS A 8 25.56 -54.43 16.51
CA LYS A 8 24.93 -53.30 15.82
C LYS A 8 24.77 -52.07 16.71
N ILE A 9 24.51 -52.29 18.01
CA ILE A 9 24.43 -51.22 18.99
C ILE A 9 25.80 -50.57 19.18
N ASP A 10 26.86 -51.36 19.34
CA ASP A 10 28.24 -50.85 19.45
C ASP A 10 28.67 -50.10 18.18
N GLU A 11 28.32 -50.60 17.00
CA GLU A 11 28.62 -49.96 15.72
C GLU A 11 27.88 -48.61 15.55
N ALA A 12 26.63 -48.53 16.04
CA ALA A 12 25.86 -47.29 16.05
C ALA A 12 26.45 -46.27 17.06
N LEU A 13 26.86 -46.73 18.24
CA LEU A 13 27.50 -45.87 19.24
C LEU A 13 28.87 -45.35 18.75
N GLN A 14 29.67 -46.20 18.11
CA GLN A 14 30.93 -45.80 17.48
C GLN A 14 30.73 -44.80 16.33
N SER A 15 29.61 -44.87 15.60
CA SER A 15 29.31 -43.89 14.54
C SER A 15 29.02 -42.47 15.07
N LEU A 16 28.64 -42.37 16.35
CA LEU A 16 28.35 -41.11 17.03
C LEU A 16 29.58 -40.53 17.73
N GLU A 17 30.63 -41.34 17.90
CA GLU A 17 31.90 -40.98 18.51
C GLU A 17 32.67 -40.06 17.57
N GLY A 18 32.84 -38.79 17.95
CA GLY A 18 33.49 -37.77 17.12
C GLY A 18 32.54 -36.68 16.59
N ILE A 19 31.24 -36.76 16.89
CA ILE A 19 30.32 -35.63 16.68
C ILE A 19 30.68 -34.52 17.67
N ALA A 20 31.45 -33.55 17.19
CA ALA A 20 31.67 -32.29 17.88
C ALA A 20 30.52 -31.33 17.56
N LYS A 21 30.18 -30.46 18.52
CA LYS A 21 29.22 -29.37 18.30
C LYS A 21 29.70 -28.54 17.10
N ALA A 22 28.92 -28.50 16.02
CA ALA A 22 29.25 -27.72 14.84
C ALA A 22 29.31 -26.23 15.23
N THR A 23 30.51 -25.70 15.44
CA THR A 23 30.73 -24.28 15.62
C THR A 23 30.66 -23.60 14.26
N PRO A 24 29.96 -22.46 14.15
CA PRO A 24 29.91 -21.73 12.89
C PRO A 24 31.34 -21.42 12.42
N ARG A 25 31.57 -21.59 11.12
CA ARG A 25 32.84 -21.26 10.49
C ARG A 25 33.20 -19.80 10.81
N THR A 26 34.48 -19.53 11.09
CA THR A 26 34.99 -18.17 11.26
C THR A 26 34.51 -17.28 10.10
N PHE A 27 34.03 -16.07 10.43
CA PHE A 27 33.44 -15.08 9.51
C PHE A 27 32.06 -15.40 8.91
N PHE A 28 31.34 -16.44 9.36
CA PHE A 28 29.94 -16.67 8.95
C PHE A 28 29.06 -15.45 9.24
N PHE A 29 29.22 -14.87 10.44
CA PHE A 29 28.47 -13.68 10.86
C PHE A 29 28.73 -12.48 9.93
N THR A 30 29.99 -12.19 9.62
CA THR A 30 30.37 -11.09 8.72
C THR A 30 29.77 -11.26 7.32
N ARG A 31 29.76 -12.49 6.79
CA ARG A 31 29.19 -12.75 5.45
C ARG A 31 27.66 -12.67 5.46
N LEU A 32 27.02 -13.08 6.55
CA LEU A 32 25.58 -12.93 6.74
C LEU A 32 25.19 -11.45 6.84
N GLU A 33 25.92 -10.69 7.65
CA GLU A 33 25.71 -9.26 7.82
C GLU A 33 25.89 -8.49 6.50
N ALA A 34 26.95 -8.80 5.75
CA ALA A 34 27.19 -8.19 4.43
C ALA A 34 26.06 -8.48 3.43
N ARG A 35 25.41 -9.65 3.50
CA ARG A 35 24.22 -9.96 2.68
C ARG A 35 23.00 -9.15 3.14
N MET A 36 22.77 -9.04 4.45
CA MET A 36 21.66 -8.25 5.02
C MET A 36 21.79 -6.75 4.72
N GLN A 37 22.98 -6.17 4.79
CA GLN A 37 23.21 -4.76 4.50
C GLN A 37 23.02 -4.42 3.01
N ARG A 38 23.30 -5.37 2.11
CA ARG A 38 23.14 -5.19 0.66
C ARG A 38 21.69 -4.96 0.22
N GLU A 39 20.74 -5.60 0.89
CA GLU A 39 19.31 -5.39 0.63
C GLU A 39 18.79 -4.08 1.24
N LYS A 40 19.32 -3.69 2.41
CA LYS A 40 18.92 -2.46 3.09
C LYS A 40 19.34 -1.20 2.34
N SER A 41 20.52 -1.19 1.71
CA SER A 41 21.08 0.00 1.05
C SER A 41 20.13 0.65 0.03
N LYS A 42 19.37 -0.12 -0.76
CA LYS A 42 18.44 0.46 -1.75
C LYS A 42 17.21 1.11 -1.11
N TRP A 43 16.64 0.47 -0.10
CA TRP A 43 15.51 1.01 0.67
C TRP A 43 15.92 2.18 1.55
N GLU A 44 17.15 2.16 2.07
CA GLU A 44 17.73 3.21 2.91
C GLU A 44 18.07 4.48 2.12
N ILE A 45 18.49 4.35 0.85
CA ILE A 45 18.65 5.49 -0.05
C ILE A 45 17.29 6.12 -0.38
N ILE A 46 16.27 5.32 -0.67
CA ILE A 46 14.93 5.82 -0.97
C ILE A 46 14.30 6.45 0.28
N SER A 47 14.42 5.83 1.44
CA SER A 47 13.87 6.36 2.70
C SER A 47 14.61 7.63 3.13
N SER A 48 15.94 7.66 3.07
CA SER A 48 16.72 8.88 3.38
C SER A 48 16.46 10.01 2.39
N PHE A 49 16.12 9.71 1.13
CA PHE A 49 15.76 10.71 0.13
C PHE A 49 14.37 11.30 0.37
N VAL A 50 13.39 10.48 0.78
CA VAL A 50 12.04 10.93 1.14
C VAL A 50 12.03 11.74 2.45
N LEU A 51 12.93 11.42 3.39
CA LEU A 51 13.09 12.17 4.64
C LEU A 51 13.80 13.54 4.45
N ARG A 52 14.27 13.88 3.25
CA ARG A 52 14.82 15.22 3.01
C ARG A 52 13.69 16.25 3.03
N PRO A 53 13.76 17.28 3.88
CA PRO A 53 12.71 18.30 3.99
C PRO A 53 12.43 19.02 2.65
N ALA A 54 13.43 19.08 1.77
CA ALA A 54 13.27 19.61 0.41
C ALA A 54 12.34 18.76 -0.49
N ILE A 55 12.38 17.42 -0.38
CA ILE A 55 11.52 16.53 -1.18
C ILE A 55 10.07 16.59 -0.70
N LEU A 56 9.86 16.64 0.62
CA LEU A 56 8.54 16.84 1.22
C LEU A 56 7.91 18.16 0.75
N PHE A 57 8.68 19.25 0.79
CA PHE A 57 8.21 20.55 0.32
C PHE A 57 7.89 20.54 -1.19
N ALA A 58 8.74 19.91 -2.00
CA ALA A 58 8.50 19.75 -3.43
C ALA A 58 7.23 18.92 -3.71
N GLY A 59 7.01 17.84 -2.97
CA GLY A 59 5.82 16.99 -3.10
C GLY A 59 4.54 17.72 -2.72
N ILE A 60 4.54 18.45 -1.59
CA ILE A 60 3.40 19.29 -1.17
C ILE A 60 3.13 20.37 -2.22
N CYS A 61 4.18 21.06 -2.68
CA CYS A 61 4.04 22.10 -3.71
C CYS A 61 3.51 21.53 -5.02
N PHE A 62 3.94 20.33 -5.42
CA PHE A 62 3.47 19.65 -6.61
C PHE A 62 1.98 19.30 -6.53
N ILE A 63 1.52 18.75 -5.41
CA ILE A 63 0.10 18.47 -5.17
C ILE A 63 -0.71 19.78 -5.23
N LEU A 64 -0.19 20.85 -4.64
CA LEU A 64 -0.85 22.16 -4.64
C LEU A 64 -0.99 22.73 -6.06
N VAL A 65 0.08 22.67 -6.86
CA VAL A 65 0.08 23.10 -8.28
C VAL A 65 -0.94 22.30 -9.09
N ILE A 66 -1.01 20.97 -8.91
CA ILE A 66 -2.00 20.15 -9.61
C ILE A 66 -3.42 20.59 -9.26
N ASN A 67 -3.72 20.77 -7.97
CA ASN A 67 -5.06 21.17 -7.54
C ASN A 67 -5.43 22.57 -8.08
N VAL A 68 -4.49 23.52 -8.03
CA VAL A 68 -4.69 24.85 -8.61
C VAL A 68 -4.88 24.78 -10.12
N ALA A 69 -4.09 23.96 -10.82
CA ALA A 69 -4.23 23.77 -12.26
C ALA A 69 -5.59 23.20 -12.64
N VAL A 70 -6.11 22.24 -11.88
CA VAL A 70 -7.47 21.68 -12.07
C VAL A 70 -8.54 22.76 -11.89
N ILE A 71 -8.40 23.63 -10.88
CA ILE A 71 -9.32 24.75 -10.66
C ILE A 71 -9.24 25.76 -11.81
N LEU A 72 -8.05 26.07 -12.32
CA LEU A 72 -7.89 27.00 -13.43
C LEU A 72 -8.42 26.45 -14.75
N THR A 73 -8.20 25.16 -15.04
CA THR A 73 -8.71 24.52 -16.26
C THR A 73 -10.23 24.34 -16.20
N SER A 74 -10.79 23.95 -15.04
CA SER A 74 -12.25 23.93 -14.84
C SER A 74 -12.84 25.33 -14.89
N SER A 75 -12.16 26.35 -14.36
CA SER A 75 -12.59 27.76 -14.48
C SER A 75 -12.59 28.28 -15.92
N SER A 76 -11.63 27.87 -16.75
CA SER A 76 -11.65 28.16 -18.19
C SER A 76 -12.74 27.39 -18.95
N LEU A 77 -13.22 26.26 -18.43
CA LEU A 77 -14.35 25.50 -18.99
C LEU A 77 -15.71 25.93 -18.42
N ASN A 78 -15.74 26.80 -17.39
CA ASN A 78 -16.96 27.34 -16.79
C ASN A 78 -17.59 28.38 -17.75
N ASN A 79 -18.13 27.89 -18.86
CA ASN A 79 -19.27 28.54 -19.48
C ASN A 79 -20.42 28.44 -18.47
N PRO A 80 -20.94 29.56 -17.93
CA PRO A 80 -22.05 29.52 -16.98
C PRO A 80 -23.30 28.83 -17.54
N ALA A 81 -23.39 28.67 -18.87
CA ALA A 81 -24.43 27.92 -19.56
C ALA A 81 -24.46 26.40 -19.26
N LEU A 82 -23.34 25.78 -18.87
CA LEU A 82 -23.28 24.33 -18.62
C LEU A 82 -23.53 23.94 -17.15
N GLN A 83 -23.22 24.82 -16.20
CA GLN A 83 -23.54 24.58 -14.78
C GLN A 83 -24.99 24.92 -14.45
N GLN A 84 -25.56 25.95 -15.08
CA GLN A 84 -26.96 26.34 -14.86
C GLN A 84 -27.97 25.30 -15.39
N ASN A 85 -27.61 24.51 -16.41
CA ASN A 85 -28.51 23.50 -16.97
C ASN A 85 -28.73 22.32 -16.00
N ASN A 86 -27.72 21.94 -15.22
CA ASN A 86 -27.79 20.76 -14.35
C ASN A 86 -28.61 21.01 -13.08
N GLU A 87 -28.61 22.24 -12.55
CA GLU A 87 -29.44 22.63 -11.40
C GLU A 87 -30.88 22.95 -11.80
N ILE A 88 -31.10 23.54 -12.99
CA ILE A 88 -32.45 23.79 -13.52
C ILE A 88 -33.16 22.48 -13.84
N SER A 89 -32.50 21.50 -14.49
CA SER A 89 -33.12 20.19 -14.78
C SER A 89 -33.51 19.41 -13.53
N ALA A 90 -32.71 19.44 -12.46
CA ALA A 90 -33.04 18.76 -11.22
C ALA A 90 -34.26 19.38 -10.49
N ALA A 91 -34.37 20.71 -10.51
CA ALA A 91 -35.50 21.43 -9.94
C ALA A 91 -36.80 21.25 -10.76
N ASP A 92 -36.68 21.24 -12.09
CA ASP A 92 -37.79 21.05 -13.02
C ASP A 92 -38.31 19.59 -13.01
N GLU A 93 -37.41 18.62 -12.86
CA GLU A 93 -37.76 17.21 -12.67
C GLU A 93 -38.46 16.98 -11.31
N TYR A 94 -38.01 17.64 -10.24
CA TYR A 94 -38.69 17.57 -8.94
C TYR A 94 -40.10 18.18 -8.99
N ASN A 95 -40.28 19.30 -9.70
CA ASN A 95 -41.57 19.97 -9.84
C ASN A 95 -42.55 19.15 -10.71
N SER A 96 -42.08 18.59 -11.83
CA SER A 96 -42.91 17.76 -12.72
C SER A 96 -43.42 16.46 -12.07
N VAL A 97 -42.66 15.88 -11.13
CA VAL A 97 -43.08 14.68 -10.37
C VAL A 97 -43.94 15.02 -9.17
N SER A 98 -43.68 16.14 -8.47
CA SER A 98 -44.39 16.49 -7.22
C SER A 98 -45.71 17.22 -7.44
N ALA A 99 -45.81 18.08 -8.46
CA ALA A 99 -47.04 18.82 -8.79
C ALA A 99 -48.28 17.94 -8.99
N PRO A 100 -48.26 16.84 -9.78
CA PRO A 100 -49.44 16.01 -9.98
C PRO A 100 -49.83 15.21 -8.74
N LEU A 101 -48.88 14.92 -7.83
CA LEU A 101 -49.17 14.20 -6.59
C LEU A 101 -49.94 15.08 -5.61
N TYR A 102 -49.60 16.36 -5.50
CA TYR A 102 -50.27 17.29 -4.60
C TYR A 102 -51.69 17.62 -5.06
N GLU A 103 -51.89 17.75 -6.38
CA GLU A 103 -53.19 17.97 -6.98
C GLU A 103 -54.12 16.76 -6.82
N TYR A 104 -53.59 15.53 -6.85
CA TYR A 104 -54.37 14.31 -6.57
C TYR A 104 -54.90 14.25 -5.13
N VAL A 105 -54.10 14.62 -4.12
CA VAL A 105 -54.55 14.57 -2.71
C VAL A 105 -55.61 15.64 -2.42
N ASN A 106 -55.59 16.75 -3.15
CA ASN A 106 -56.52 17.86 -2.93
C ASN A 106 -57.78 17.80 -3.82
N ALA A 107 -57.84 16.85 -4.77
CA ALA A 107 -58.97 16.68 -5.71
C ALA A 107 -60.02 15.65 -5.26
N THR A 108 -59.77 14.91 -4.17
CA THR A 108 -60.80 14.08 -3.52
C THR A 108 -61.46 14.88 -2.38
N PRO A 109 -62.77 15.20 -2.45
CA PRO A 109 -63.47 15.81 -1.31
C PRO A 109 -63.55 14.85 -0.12
#